data_AF-A0A7W0UBT6-F1
#
_entry.id   AF-A0A7W0UBT6-F1
#
_cell.length_a   1.000
_cell.length_b   1.000
_cell.length_c   1.000
_cell.angle_alpha   90.00
_cell.angle_beta   90.00
_cell.angle_gamma   90.00
#
_symmetry.space_group_name_H-M   'P 1'
#
loop_
_entity.id
_entity.type
_entity.pdbx_description
1 polymer ?
#
loop_
_entity_poly.entity_id
_entity_poly.type
_entity_poly.pdbx_seq_one_letter_code
_entity_poly.pdbx_strand_id
1 'polypeptide(L)'
;MRRSKLLIHVRSSLWFVPVLCVLAGVLLSFGTISLDRRFDYEALPKSLVGDPDAAIAVLSTVAVSMVSLTALVLTITMVVVQLAMGQFSPRIVQRILRDKPSQLAIGLFVATFVHAILALREVTNAGDGTGNVPGIAVATAFVLVLVSIAVLVMYVHHIGQALRVSALIEIVGEETRKLVDEMYPDKGPESGNEPDAAPVIRARESGVVTGIGYDHLVAEARRGDCELELVPALGEFFPAGAPLSACTASRKAWRRMSCTTP
;
A
#
# COMPACT_ATOMS: atom_id res chain seq x y z
N MET A 1 -19.22 15.70 17.05
CA MET A 1 -18.10 15.91 16.10
C MET A 1 -16.77 15.26 16.52
N ARG A 2 -16.47 15.04 17.82
CA ARG A 2 -15.21 14.37 18.25
C ARG A 2 -15.17 12.85 17.98
N ARG A 3 -16.32 12.17 18.11
CA ARG A 3 -16.45 10.72 17.84
C ARG A 3 -16.33 10.36 16.35
N SER A 4 -16.80 11.21 15.43
CA SER A 4 -16.66 10.96 13.99
C SER A 4 -15.22 11.11 13.51
N LYS A 5 -14.45 12.05 14.06
CA LYS A 5 -13.00 12.16 13.79
C LYS A 5 -12.23 10.94 14.27
N LEU A 6 -12.56 10.40 15.44
CA LEU A 6 -11.98 9.14 15.96
C LEU A 6 -12.34 7.94 15.08
N LEU A 7 -13.61 7.79 14.67
CA LEU A 7 -14.05 6.72 13.76
C LEU A 7 -13.39 6.80 12.38
N ILE A 8 -13.13 8.00 11.85
CA ILE A 8 -12.42 8.20 10.58
C ILE A 8 -10.91 7.89 10.75
N HIS A 9 -10.30 8.30 11.87
CA HIS A 9 -8.88 8.00 12.15
C HIS A 9 -8.66 6.49 12.36
N VAL A 10 -9.56 5.84 13.10
CA VAL A 10 -9.53 4.41 13.37
C VAL A 10 -9.80 3.58 12.10
N ARG A 11 -10.79 3.96 11.25
CA ARG A 11 -10.99 3.30 9.93
C ARG A 11 -9.84 3.55 8.95
N SER A 12 -9.03 4.59 9.15
CA SER A 12 -7.84 4.87 8.34
C SER A 12 -6.57 4.17 8.85
N SER A 13 -6.67 3.52 10.01
CA SER A 13 -5.56 2.82 10.67
C SER A 13 -5.39 1.43 10.07
N LEU A 14 -4.14 1.12 9.77
CA LEU A 14 -3.64 -0.13 9.17
C LEU A 14 -4.04 -1.39 9.94
N TRP A 15 -4.36 -1.23 11.23
CA TRP A 15 -4.62 -2.31 12.17
C TRP A 15 -6.09 -2.55 12.47
N PHE A 16 -6.99 -1.72 11.94
CA PHE A 16 -8.41 -1.86 12.26
C PHE A 16 -9.03 -3.14 11.69
N VAL A 17 -8.74 -3.46 10.43
CA VAL A 17 -9.26 -4.67 9.78
C VAL A 17 -8.74 -5.95 10.46
N PRO A 18 -7.43 -6.12 10.71
CA PRO A 18 -6.94 -7.30 11.42
C PRO A 18 -7.54 -7.45 12.82
N VAL A 19 -7.62 -6.37 13.61
CA VAL A 19 -8.21 -6.40 14.96
C VAL A 19 -9.68 -6.79 14.91
N LEU A 20 -10.44 -6.28 13.94
CA LEU A 20 -11.84 -6.66 13.77
C LEU A 20 -12.00 -8.13 13.40
N CYS A 21 -11.14 -8.68 12.53
CA CYS A 21 -11.13 -10.11 12.21
C CYS A 21 -10.83 -10.96 13.45
N VAL A 22 -9.85 -10.56 14.27
CA VAL A 22 -9.54 -11.26 15.52
C VAL A 22 -10.72 -11.23 16.49
N LEU A 23 -11.37 -10.08 16.66
CA LEU A 23 -12.58 -9.98 17.48
C LEU A 23 -13.70 -10.88 16.95
N ALA A 24 -13.89 -10.92 15.63
CA ALA A 24 -14.86 -11.83 15.00
C ALA A 24 -14.49 -13.31 15.24
N GLY A 25 -13.21 -13.68 15.15
CA GLY A 25 -12.73 -15.03 15.46
C GLY A 25 -12.93 -15.42 16.92
N VAL A 26 -12.70 -14.50 17.85
CA VAL A 26 -12.99 -14.70 19.28
C VAL A 26 -14.48 -14.95 19.51
N LEU A 27 -15.33 -14.10 18.93
CA LEU A 27 -16.80 -14.25 19.03
C LEU A 27 -17.28 -15.56 18.40
N LEU A 28 -16.73 -15.93 17.25
CA LEU A 28 -17.01 -17.20 16.59
C LEU A 28 -16.64 -18.38 17.49
N SER A 29 -15.45 -18.35 18.10
CA SER A 29 -14.97 -19.40 18.98
C SER A 29 -15.83 -19.57 20.23
N PHE A 30 -16.18 -18.47 20.90
CA PHE A 30 -17.13 -18.52 22.01
C PHE A 30 -18.49 -19.05 21.58
N GLY A 31 -18.96 -18.69 20.37
CA GLY A 31 -20.19 -19.20 19.79
C GLY A 31 -20.15 -20.72 19.58
N THR A 32 -19.09 -21.24 18.96
CA THR A 32 -18.93 -22.68 18.73
C THR A 32 -18.82 -23.46 20.04
N ILE A 33 -18.00 -22.98 20.99
CA ILE A 33 -17.81 -23.64 22.30
C ILE A 33 -19.11 -23.63 23.11
N SER A 34 -19.86 -22.52 23.07
CA SER A 34 -21.16 -22.45 23.76
C SER A 34 -22.19 -23.40 23.15
N LEU A 35 -22.15 -23.59 21.82
CA LEU A 35 -22.96 -24.59 21.13
C LEU A 35 -22.55 -26.01 21.54
N ASP A 36 -21.25 -26.32 21.52
CA ASP A 36 -20.72 -27.63 21.95
C ASP A 36 -21.19 -27.97 23.37
N ARG A 37 -21.06 -27.04 24.32
CA ARG A 37 -21.55 -27.21 25.70
C ARG A 37 -23.07 -27.41 25.79
N ARG A 38 -23.84 -26.72 24.95
CA ARG A 38 -25.31 -26.82 24.96
C ARG A 38 -25.82 -28.17 24.46
N PHE A 39 -25.07 -28.81 23.56
CA PHE A 39 -25.37 -30.14 23.03
C PHE A 39 -24.59 -31.26 23.73
N ASP A 40 -24.03 -30.98 24.92
CA ASP A 40 -23.24 -31.91 25.73
C ASP A 40 -22.12 -32.61 24.95
N TYR A 41 -21.51 -31.90 23.98
CA TYR A 41 -20.47 -32.41 23.09
C TYR A 41 -20.89 -33.60 22.19
N GLU A 42 -22.19 -33.92 22.11
CA GLU A 42 -22.74 -35.02 21.30
C GLU A 42 -23.31 -34.58 19.94
N ALA A 43 -23.25 -33.28 19.62
CA ALA A 43 -23.81 -32.73 18.38
C ALA A 43 -23.20 -33.35 17.10
N LEU A 44 -21.95 -33.81 17.18
CA LEU A 44 -21.22 -34.42 16.06
C LEU A 44 -20.79 -35.84 16.42
N PRO A 45 -20.86 -36.81 15.48
CA PRO A 45 -20.40 -38.16 15.73
C PRO A 45 -18.92 -38.18 16.11
N LYS A 46 -18.55 -38.95 17.15
CA LYS A 46 -17.15 -39.16 17.55
C LYS A 46 -16.26 -39.67 16.41
N SER A 47 -16.83 -40.40 15.44
CA SER A 47 -16.13 -40.84 14.23
C SER A 47 -15.67 -39.70 13.32
N LEU A 48 -16.30 -38.52 13.41
CA LEU A 48 -15.99 -37.35 12.58
C LEU A 48 -15.04 -36.37 13.30
N VAL A 49 -15.11 -36.33 14.63
CA VAL A 49 -14.33 -35.41 15.50
C VAL A 49 -13.01 -36.05 15.96
N GLY A 50 -12.97 -37.38 16.07
CA GLY A 50 -11.83 -38.12 16.60
C GLY A 50 -11.74 -38.08 18.13
N ASP A 51 -10.76 -38.80 18.66
CA ASP A 51 -10.45 -38.83 20.08
C ASP A 51 -9.81 -37.52 20.57
N PRO A 52 -9.81 -37.23 21.89
CA PRO A 52 -9.22 -36.00 22.45
C PRO A 52 -7.78 -35.74 21.99
N ASP A 53 -6.96 -36.78 21.89
CA ASP A 53 -5.57 -36.66 21.43
C ASP A 53 -5.47 -36.24 19.97
N ALA A 54 -6.36 -36.77 19.11
CA ALA A 54 -6.44 -36.38 17.70
C ALA A 54 -6.87 -34.91 17.57
N ALA A 55 -7.87 -34.47 18.35
CA ALA A 55 -8.31 -33.08 18.36
C ALA A 55 -7.21 -32.13 18.85
N ILE A 56 -6.48 -32.48 19.92
CA ILE A 56 -5.34 -31.72 20.41
C ILE A 56 -4.26 -31.61 19.33
N ALA A 57 -3.91 -32.72 18.68
CA ALA A 57 -2.89 -32.75 17.63
C ALA A 57 -3.28 -31.87 16.44
N VAL A 58 -4.52 -31.99 15.95
CA VAL A 58 -5.03 -31.18 14.83
C VAL A 58 -5.07 -29.70 15.19
N LEU A 59 -5.71 -29.32 16.31
CA LEU A 59 -5.83 -27.92 16.72
C LEU A 59 -4.46 -27.27 16.97
N SER A 60 -3.53 -28.01 17.57
CA SER A 60 -2.14 -27.54 17.76
C SER A 60 -1.41 -27.34 16.44
N THR A 61 -1.57 -28.29 15.51
CA THR A 61 -0.99 -28.19 14.16
C THR A 61 -1.54 -26.98 13.40
N VAL A 62 -2.86 -26.75 13.50
CA VAL A 62 -3.52 -25.58 12.91
C VAL A 62 -2.97 -24.29 13.51
N ALA A 63 -2.87 -24.21 14.85
CA ALA A 63 -2.35 -23.03 15.53
C ALA A 63 -0.92 -22.68 15.06
N VAL A 64 -0.01 -23.66 15.05
CA VAL A 64 1.37 -23.46 14.59
C VAL A 64 1.40 -23.04 13.11
N SER A 65 0.63 -23.71 12.26
CA SER A 65 0.56 -23.40 10.83
C SER A 65 0.08 -21.96 10.57
N MET A 66 -0.93 -21.48 11.32
CA MET A 66 -1.44 -20.12 11.16
C MET A 66 -0.41 -19.04 11.57
N VAL A 67 0.42 -19.30 12.59
CA VAL A 67 1.52 -18.40 12.95
C VAL A 67 2.53 -18.31 11.80
N SER A 68 2.93 -19.45 11.23
CA SER A 68 3.83 -19.48 10.08
C SER A 68 3.27 -18.75 8.86
N LEU A 69 1.98 -18.94 8.53
CA LEU A 69 1.33 -18.22 7.43
C LEU A 69 1.25 -16.72 7.68
N THR A 70 0.98 -16.31 8.91
CA THR A 70 0.97 -14.88 9.29
C THR A 70 2.36 -14.26 9.12
N ALA A 71 3.40 -14.96 9.57
CA ALA A 71 4.79 -14.51 9.40
C ALA A 71 5.20 -14.41 7.92
N LEU A 72 4.78 -15.37 7.10
CA LEU A 72 5.00 -15.35 5.65
C LEU A 72 4.36 -14.12 5.00
N VAL A 73 3.09 -13.85 5.29
CA VAL A 73 2.37 -12.68 4.79
C VAL A 73 3.06 -11.39 5.22
N LEU A 74 3.44 -11.28 6.50
CA LEU A 74 4.16 -10.11 7.01
C LEU A 74 5.50 -9.91 6.29
N THR A 75 6.23 -10.99 6.04
CA THR A 75 7.52 -10.97 5.34
C THR A 75 7.35 -10.48 3.92
N ILE A 76 6.41 -11.05 3.16
CA ILE A 76 6.13 -10.64 1.78
C ILE A 76 5.69 -9.17 1.75
N THR A 77 4.80 -8.76 2.67
CA THR A 77 4.35 -7.36 2.77
C THR A 77 5.55 -6.43 2.99
N MET A 78 6.46 -6.80 3.90
CA MET A 78 7.67 -6.01 4.18
C MET A 78 8.58 -5.90 2.95
N VAL A 79 8.81 -7.00 2.23
CA VAL A 79 9.60 -7.00 0.98
C VAL A 79 8.97 -6.08 -0.07
N VAL A 80 7.64 -6.13 -0.24
CA VAL A 80 6.93 -5.24 -1.18
C VAL A 80 7.06 -3.78 -0.77
N VAL A 81 6.96 -3.47 0.54
CA VAL A 81 7.17 -2.11 1.07
C VAL A 81 8.61 -1.63 0.81
N GLN A 82 9.61 -2.49 1.01
CA GLN A 82 11.01 -2.18 0.72
C GLN A 82 11.24 -1.87 -0.77
N LEU A 83 10.71 -2.69 -1.68
CA LEU A 83 10.79 -2.45 -3.13
C LEU A 83 10.12 -1.13 -3.50
N ALA A 84 8.96 -0.83 -2.92
CA ALA A 84 8.24 0.40 -3.21
C ALA A 84 8.96 1.67 -2.73
N MET A 85 9.64 1.61 -1.58
CA MET A 85 10.48 2.71 -1.11
C MET A 85 11.71 2.95 -1.99
N GLY A 86 12.24 1.89 -2.62
CA GLY A 86 13.41 1.97 -3.50
C GLY A 86 13.10 2.55 -4.88
N GLN A 87 11.87 2.35 -5.39
CA GLN A 87 11.51 2.71 -6.78
C GLN A 87 10.41 3.79 -6.91
N PHE A 88 9.69 4.14 -5.84
CA PHE A 88 8.55 5.06 -5.93
C PHE A 88 8.55 6.19 -4.89
N SER A 89 7.87 7.28 -5.24
CA SER A 89 7.62 8.43 -4.35
C SER A 89 6.96 7.99 -3.02
N PRO A 90 7.28 8.65 -1.87
CA PRO A 90 6.74 8.32 -0.54
C PRO A 90 5.21 8.20 -0.44
N ARG A 91 4.46 8.73 -1.42
CA ARG A 91 2.99 8.67 -1.50
C ARG A 91 2.45 7.29 -1.86
N ILE A 92 3.20 6.46 -2.60
CA ILE A 92 2.76 5.11 -3.02
C ILE A 92 2.89 4.11 -1.87
N VAL A 93 3.92 4.29 -1.03
CA VAL A 93 4.18 3.46 0.17
C VAL A 93 2.97 3.46 1.11
N GLN A 94 2.39 4.63 1.38
CA GLN A 94 1.20 4.74 2.24
C GLN A 94 -0.02 3.95 1.71
N ARG A 95 -0.09 3.74 0.39
CA ARG A 95 -1.16 2.99 -0.26
C ARG A 95 -0.96 1.48 -0.13
N ILE A 96 0.28 1.01 -0.19
CA ILE A 96 0.66 -0.40 0.00
C ILE A 96 0.41 -0.84 1.44
N LEU A 97 0.77 -0.01 2.44
CA LEU A 97 0.45 -0.35 3.82
C LEU A 97 -1.08 -0.50 4.05
N ARG A 98 -1.90 0.30 3.34
CA ARG A 98 -3.37 0.25 3.43
C ARG A 98 -4.03 -0.84 2.56
N ASP A 99 -3.26 -1.79 2.06
CA ASP A 99 -3.79 -2.88 1.23
C ASP A 99 -4.74 -3.78 2.05
N LYS A 100 -6.03 -3.76 1.67
CA LYS A 100 -7.09 -4.49 2.37
C LYS A 100 -6.95 -6.01 2.25
N PRO A 101 -6.61 -6.59 1.07
CA PRO A 101 -6.34 -8.03 0.95
C PRO A 101 -5.27 -8.52 1.92
N SER A 102 -4.15 -7.81 2.03
CA SER A 102 -3.09 -8.12 2.98
C SER A 102 -3.59 -8.11 4.44
N GLN A 103 -4.34 -7.07 4.82
CA GLN A 103 -4.91 -6.96 6.16
C GLN A 103 -5.95 -8.04 6.47
N LEU A 104 -6.76 -8.44 5.48
CA LEU A 104 -7.73 -9.52 5.62
C LEU A 104 -7.04 -10.88 5.78
N ALA A 105 -5.97 -11.15 5.02
CA ALA A 105 -5.20 -12.38 5.16
C ALA A 105 -4.58 -12.50 6.57
N ILE A 106 -3.89 -11.46 7.04
CA ILE A 106 -3.34 -11.41 8.41
C ILE A 106 -4.45 -11.59 9.44
N GLY A 107 -5.54 -10.82 9.31
CA GLY A 107 -6.65 -10.86 10.25
C GLY A 107 -7.30 -12.24 10.33
N LEU A 108 -7.51 -12.90 9.20
CA LEU A 108 -8.08 -14.24 9.13
C LEU A 108 -7.13 -15.28 9.75
N PHE A 109 -5.84 -15.26 9.43
CA PHE A 109 -4.89 -16.25 9.96
C PHE A 109 -4.76 -16.13 11.48
N VAL A 110 -4.69 -14.91 12.01
CA VAL A 110 -4.66 -14.67 13.45
C VAL A 110 -6.01 -15.04 14.10
N ALA A 111 -7.14 -14.78 13.45
CA ALA A 111 -8.45 -15.19 13.95
C ALA A 111 -8.57 -16.73 14.04
N THR A 112 -8.11 -17.46 13.02
CA THR A 112 -8.07 -18.93 13.00
C THR A 112 -7.12 -19.48 14.06
N PHE A 113 -5.97 -18.85 14.28
CA PHE A 113 -5.06 -19.18 15.37
C PHE A 113 -5.73 -19.05 16.74
N VAL A 114 -6.39 -17.91 17.00
CA VAL A 114 -7.08 -17.65 18.26
C VAL A 114 -8.22 -18.65 18.46
N HIS A 115 -9.01 -18.93 17.43
CA HIS A 115 -10.04 -19.96 17.47
C HIS A 115 -9.47 -21.33 17.84
N ALA A 116 -8.35 -21.74 17.23
CA ALA A 116 -7.73 -23.03 17.51
C ALA A 116 -7.22 -23.13 18.97
N ILE A 117 -6.61 -22.07 19.50
CA ILE A 117 -6.14 -22.03 20.91
C ILE A 117 -7.31 -22.05 21.90
N LEU A 118 -8.38 -21.32 21.61
CA LEU A 118 -9.59 -21.31 22.46
C LEU A 118 -10.31 -22.65 22.42
N ALA A 119 -10.39 -23.30 21.26
CA ALA A 119 -10.93 -24.66 21.13
C ALA A 119 -10.06 -25.67 21.88
N LEU A 120 -8.73 -25.54 21.80
CA LEU A 120 -7.77 -26.43 22.47
C LEU A 120 -7.94 -26.39 24.00
N ARG A 121 -8.21 -25.20 24.55
CA ARG A 121 -8.50 -24.99 25.98
C ARG A 121 -9.71 -25.77 26.47
N GLU A 122 -10.65 -26.10 25.60
CA GLU A 122 -11.90 -26.80 25.94
C GLU A 122 -11.76 -28.32 25.84
N VAL A 123 -10.76 -28.83 25.10
CA VAL A 123 -10.50 -30.27 25.01
C VAL A 123 -10.04 -30.77 26.38
N THR A 124 -10.79 -31.72 26.95
CA THR A 124 -10.42 -32.39 28.21
C THR A 124 -10.05 -33.83 27.90
N ASN A 125 -8.91 -34.30 28.39
CA ASN A 125 -8.48 -35.69 28.28
C ASN A 125 -8.32 -36.29 29.69
N ALA A 126 -9.07 -37.36 30.00
CA ALA A 126 -9.03 -38.04 31.31
C ALA A 126 -7.89 -39.07 31.41
N GLY A 127 -7.09 -39.26 30.35
CA GLY A 127 -5.91 -40.14 30.32
C GLY A 127 -6.19 -41.59 29.94
N ASP A 128 -7.46 -41.97 29.81
CA ASP A 128 -7.95 -43.29 29.39
C ASP A 128 -8.57 -43.27 27.98
N GLY A 129 -8.34 -42.19 27.22
CA GLY A 129 -8.97 -41.95 25.91
C GLY A 129 -10.41 -41.43 26.03
N THR A 130 -10.95 -41.30 27.25
CA THR A 130 -12.23 -40.63 27.49
C THR A 130 -12.01 -39.14 27.78
N GLY A 131 -12.95 -38.32 27.35
CA GLY A 131 -12.81 -36.88 27.41
C GLY A 131 -13.86 -36.17 26.58
N ASN A 132 -14.00 -34.87 26.81
CA ASN A 132 -14.92 -34.03 26.06
C ASN A 132 -14.16 -33.32 24.97
N VAL A 133 -14.63 -33.49 23.73
CA VAL A 133 -14.06 -32.84 22.55
C VAL A 133 -15.11 -31.89 21.96
N PRO A 134 -14.80 -30.60 21.79
CA PRO A 134 -15.71 -29.63 21.17
C PRO A 134 -15.77 -29.87 19.66
N GLY A 135 -16.63 -30.79 19.24
CA GLY A 135 -16.74 -31.23 17.85
C GLY A 135 -17.07 -30.10 16.88
N ILE A 136 -17.96 -29.18 17.25
CA ILE A 136 -18.35 -28.05 16.40
C ILE A 136 -17.17 -27.09 16.26
N ALA A 137 -16.44 -26.82 17.34
CA ALA A 137 -15.23 -26.00 17.29
C ALA A 137 -14.14 -26.62 16.39
N VAL A 138 -13.92 -27.94 16.46
CA VAL A 138 -12.97 -28.67 15.61
C VAL A 138 -13.39 -28.62 14.13
N ALA A 139 -14.66 -28.92 13.83
CA ALA A 139 -15.19 -28.82 12.46
C ALA A 139 -15.07 -27.40 11.90
N THR A 140 -15.33 -26.39 12.73
CA THR A 140 -15.16 -24.98 12.35
C THR A 140 -13.70 -24.65 12.09
N ALA A 141 -12.76 -25.20 12.87
CA ALA A 141 -11.33 -25.03 12.63
C ALA A 141 -10.92 -25.60 11.26
N PHE A 142 -11.43 -26.76 10.86
CA PHE A 142 -11.20 -27.31 9.51
C PHE A 142 -11.70 -26.39 8.40
N VAL A 143 -12.92 -25.85 8.53
CA VAL A 143 -13.46 -24.89 7.57
C VAL A 143 -12.59 -23.63 7.51
N LEU A 144 -12.19 -23.09 8.65
CA LEU A 144 -11.31 -21.93 8.72
C LEU A 144 -9.94 -22.19 8.07
N VAL A 145 -9.38 -23.38 8.20
CA VAL A 145 -8.12 -23.77 7.52
C VAL A 145 -8.29 -23.77 6.00
N LEU A 146 -9.37 -24.35 5.48
CA LEU A 146 -9.65 -24.34 4.03
C LEU A 146 -9.80 -22.91 3.50
N VAL A 147 -10.52 -22.06 4.24
CA VAL A 147 -10.67 -20.64 3.90
C VAL A 147 -9.31 -19.93 3.98
N SER A 148 -8.48 -20.20 4.99
CA SER A 148 -7.13 -19.65 5.11
C SER A 148 -6.25 -20.01 3.91
N ILE A 149 -6.30 -21.26 3.43
CA ILE A 149 -5.55 -21.69 2.24
C ILE A 149 -6.03 -20.93 1.00
N ALA A 150 -7.34 -20.82 0.79
CA ALA A 150 -7.88 -20.07 -0.35
C ALA A 150 -7.45 -18.59 -0.31
N VAL A 151 -7.52 -17.96 0.88
CA VAL A 151 -7.09 -16.57 1.08
C VAL A 151 -5.58 -16.41 0.86
N LEU A 152 -4.76 -17.37 1.28
CA LEU A 152 -3.33 -17.37 1.01
C LEU A 152 -3.04 -17.37 -0.50
N VAL A 153 -3.69 -18.25 -1.26
CA VAL A 153 -3.52 -18.34 -2.71
C VAL A 153 -3.94 -17.02 -3.39
N MET A 154 -5.09 -16.46 -2.99
CA MET A 154 -5.56 -15.16 -3.49
C MET A 154 -4.58 -14.02 -3.14
N TYR A 155 -4.03 -14.03 -1.92
CA TYR A 155 -3.05 -13.03 -1.48
C TYR A 155 -1.76 -13.09 -2.31
N VAL A 156 -1.23 -14.29 -2.54
CA VAL A 156 -0.03 -14.48 -3.37
C VAL A 156 -0.28 -14.00 -4.79
N HIS A 157 -1.45 -14.32 -5.36
CA HIS A 157 -1.83 -13.85 -6.69
C HIS A 157 -1.93 -12.31 -6.76
N HIS A 158 -2.59 -11.68 -5.78
CA HIS A 158 -2.75 -10.23 -5.70
C HIS A 158 -1.40 -9.50 -5.65
N ILE A 159 -0.47 -9.97 -4.81
CA ILE A 159 0.86 -9.36 -4.71
C ILE A 159 1.69 -9.59 -5.97
N GLY A 160 1.60 -10.78 -6.57
CA GLY A 160 2.27 -11.06 -7.85
C GLY A 160 1.81 -10.10 -8.95
N GLN A 161 0.51 -9.82 -9.03
CA GLN A 161 -0.03 -8.83 -9.97
C GLN A 161 0.42 -7.40 -9.65
N ALA A 162 0.40 -7.00 -8.37
CA ALA A 162 0.84 -5.68 -7.95
C ALA A 162 2.31 -5.42 -8.33
N LEU A 163 3.19 -6.40 -8.12
CA LEU A 163 4.60 -6.31 -8.49
C LEU A 163 4.78 -6.24 -10.02
N ARG A 164 4.02 -7.03 -10.80
CA ARG A 164 4.10 -7.02 -12.26
C ARG A 164 3.67 -5.67 -12.86
N VAL A 165 2.63 -5.04 -12.32
CA VAL A 165 2.17 -3.72 -12.76
C VAL A 165 3.23 -2.66 -12.49
N SER A 166 3.87 -2.68 -11.32
CA SER A 166 4.97 -1.77 -10.99
C SER A 166 6.13 -1.89 -11.97
N ALA A 167 6.57 -3.11 -12.28
CA ALA A 167 7.63 -3.35 -13.26
C ALA A 167 7.24 -2.87 -14.67
N LEU A 168 5.98 -3.05 -15.08
CA LEU A 168 5.51 -2.60 -16.39
C LEU A 168 5.49 -1.07 -16.50
N ILE A 169 5.08 -0.36 -15.44
CA ILE A 169 5.09 1.11 -15.40
C ILE A 169 6.51 1.65 -15.52
N GLU A 170 7.49 1.00 -14.90
CA GLU A 170 8.90 1.40 -14.99
C GLU A 170 9.43 1.25 -16.43
N ILE A 171 9.17 0.11 -17.08
CA ILE A 171 9.55 -0.13 -18.48
C ILE A 171 8.92 0.92 -19.41
N VAL A 172 7.61 1.13 -19.31
CA VAL A 172 6.90 2.12 -20.13
C VAL A 172 7.37 3.54 -19.82
N GLY A 173 7.68 3.83 -18.56
CA GLY A 173 8.24 5.11 -18.14
C GLY A 173 9.60 5.40 -18.75
N GLU A 174 10.51 4.43 -18.74
CA GLU A 174 11.81 4.53 -19.41
C GLU A 174 11.67 4.69 -20.93
N GLU A 175 10.80 3.90 -21.55
CA GLU A 175 10.55 3.97 -23.00
C GLU A 175 9.96 5.33 -23.40
N THR A 176 9.01 5.84 -22.63
CA THR A 176 8.43 7.17 -22.84
C THR A 176 9.49 8.26 -22.67
N ARG A 177 10.37 8.14 -21.68
CA ARG A 177 11.43 9.13 -21.44
C ARG A 177 12.46 9.14 -22.57
N LYS A 178 12.84 7.97 -23.08
CA LYS A 178 13.68 7.84 -24.28
C LYS A 178 13.03 8.46 -25.52
N LEU A 179 11.74 8.21 -25.73
CA LEU A 179 10.98 8.81 -26.84
C LEU A 179 10.91 10.33 -26.74
N VAL A 180 10.77 10.87 -25.52
CA VAL A 180 10.81 12.32 -25.29
C VAL A 180 12.20 12.88 -25.59
N ASP A 181 13.26 12.24 -25.11
CA ASP A 181 14.65 12.67 -25.38
C ASP A 181 15.00 12.58 -26.88
N GLU A 182 14.44 11.62 -27.62
CA GLU A 182 14.64 11.47 -29.06
C GLU A 182 13.85 12.49 -29.88
N MET A 183 12.59 12.78 -29.50
CA MET A 183 11.77 13.80 -30.18
C MET A 183 12.19 15.24 -29.84
N TYR A 184 12.78 15.46 -28.67
CA TYR A 184 13.28 16.76 -28.21
C TYR A 184 14.78 16.67 -27.85
N PRO A 185 15.67 16.43 -28.83
CA PRO A 185 17.09 16.23 -28.59
C PRO A 185 17.83 17.50 -28.17
N ASP A 186 17.22 18.66 -28.40
CA ASP A 186 17.74 19.95 -27.97
C ASP A 186 17.38 20.18 -26.50
N LYS A 187 18.33 19.94 -25.60
CA LYS A 187 18.14 20.08 -24.13
C LYS A 187 17.90 21.52 -23.67
N GLY A 188 17.75 22.45 -24.61
CA GLY A 188 17.92 23.88 -24.36
C GLY A 188 19.36 24.19 -24.00
N PRO A 189 19.72 25.48 -23.90
CA PRO A 189 21.02 25.84 -23.34
C PRO A 189 21.15 25.24 -21.94
N GLU A 190 22.27 24.55 -21.66
CA GLU A 190 22.65 24.26 -20.27
C GLU A 190 22.59 25.57 -19.48
N SER A 191 22.03 25.54 -18.27
CA SER A 191 21.93 26.69 -17.37
C SER A 191 23.33 27.17 -16.97
N GLY A 192 24.01 27.80 -17.91
CA GLY A 192 25.33 28.36 -17.79
C GLY A 192 25.21 29.78 -17.27
N ASN A 193 25.58 29.94 -16.01
CA ASN A 193 25.77 31.19 -15.28
C ASN A 193 24.54 32.08 -15.10
N GLU A 194 24.32 32.41 -13.83
CA GLU A 194 23.42 33.45 -13.33
C GLU A 194 23.38 34.67 -14.26
N PRO A 195 22.26 34.94 -14.95
CA PRO A 195 22.02 36.24 -15.54
C PRO A 195 21.65 37.18 -14.41
N ASP A 196 22.60 38.00 -14.03
CA ASP A 196 22.42 39.20 -13.23
C ASP A 196 21.14 39.95 -13.70
N ALA A 197 20.23 40.19 -12.76
CA ALA A 197 19.07 41.11 -12.87
C ALA A 197 17.86 40.76 -13.78
N ALA A 198 17.48 39.49 -13.98
CA ALA A 198 16.17 39.15 -14.56
C ALA A 198 15.06 39.04 -13.49
N PRO A 199 13.84 39.59 -13.69
CA PRO A 199 12.73 39.38 -12.77
C PRO A 199 12.29 37.91 -12.77
N VAL A 200 12.47 37.25 -11.63
CA VAL A 200 12.12 35.83 -11.41
C VAL A 200 10.76 35.73 -10.75
N ILE A 201 9.83 34.99 -11.37
CA ILE A 201 8.55 34.63 -10.76
C ILE A 201 8.80 33.48 -9.79
N ARG A 202 8.52 33.70 -8.50
CA ARG A 202 8.72 32.69 -7.46
C ARG A 202 7.40 32.03 -7.05
N ALA A 203 7.49 30.75 -6.71
CA ALA A 203 6.39 29.98 -6.18
C ALA A 203 5.92 30.56 -4.83
N ARG A 204 4.62 30.84 -4.69
CA ARG A 204 4.04 31.30 -3.42
C ARG A 204 3.89 30.16 -2.40
N GLU A 205 3.68 28.95 -2.89
CA GLU A 205 3.48 27.74 -2.09
C GLU A 205 4.25 26.56 -2.71
N SER A 206 4.57 25.55 -1.91
CA SER A 206 5.23 24.33 -2.40
C SER A 206 4.25 23.50 -3.23
N GLY A 207 4.70 22.94 -4.35
CA GLY A 207 3.82 22.24 -5.29
C GLY A 207 4.55 21.30 -6.25
N VAL A 208 3.79 20.73 -7.17
CA VAL A 208 4.31 19.94 -8.30
C VAL A 208 3.76 20.53 -9.58
N VAL A 209 4.58 20.66 -10.62
CA VAL A 209 4.14 21.15 -11.93
C VAL A 209 3.26 20.08 -12.58
N THR A 210 1.96 20.34 -12.69
CA THR A 210 0.97 19.40 -13.25
C THR A 210 0.58 19.70 -14.68
N GLY A 211 0.91 20.88 -15.18
CA GLY A 211 0.66 21.30 -16.56
C GLY A 211 1.32 22.63 -16.85
N ILE A 212 1.75 22.83 -18.08
CA ILE A 212 2.38 24.06 -18.57
C ILE A 212 1.50 24.59 -19.70
N GLY A 213 0.94 25.79 -19.50
CA GLY A 213 0.12 26.47 -20.51
C GLY A 213 0.99 27.15 -21.56
N TYR A 214 1.64 26.37 -22.42
CA TYR A 214 2.61 26.87 -23.41
C TYR A 214 2.07 28.03 -24.25
N ASP A 215 0.84 27.94 -24.77
CA ASP A 215 0.23 28.98 -25.61
C ASP A 215 0.12 30.33 -24.89
N HIS A 216 -0.25 30.31 -23.60
CA HIS A 216 -0.36 31.51 -22.78
C HIS A 216 1.01 32.09 -22.45
N LEU A 217 1.99 31.25 -22.13
CA LEU A 217 3.35 31.70 -21.83
C LEU A 217 4.03 32.32 -23.05
N VAL A 218 3.84 31.73 -24.24
CA VAL A 218 4.38 32.27 -25.49
C VAL A 218 3.69 33.59 -25.86
N ALA A 219 2.37 33.70 -25.68
CA ALA A 219 1.65 34.94 -25.93
C ALA A 219 2.16 36.08 -25.03
N GLU A 220 2.45 35.78 -23.77
CA GLU A 220 2.92 36.79 -22.81
C GLU A 220 4.40 37.15 -23.00
N ALA A 221 5.25 36.18 -23.34
CA ALA A 221 6.63 36.42 -23.79
C ALA A 221 6.67 37.37 -25.01
N ARG A 222 5.78 37.15 -25.98
CA ARG A 222 5.67 38.00 -27.18
C ARG A 222 5.18 39.41 -26.86
N ARG A 223 4.25 39.57 -25.90
CA ARG A 223 3.80 40.90 -25.45
C ARG A 223 4.89 41.67 -24.71
N GLY A 224 5.72 40.96 -23.95
CA GLY A 224 6.79 41.55 -23.15
C GLY A 224 8.15 41.68 -23.85
N ASP A 225 8.27 41.25 -25.11
CA ASP A 225 9.56 41.11 -25.85
C ASP A 225 10.67 40.46 -24.98
N CYS A 226 10.31 39.39 -24.26
CA CYS A 226 11.23 38.66 -23.40
C CYS A 226 11.21 37.16 -23.67
N GLU A 227 12.32 36.52 -23.31
CA GLU A 227 12.48 35.08 -23.31
C GLU A 227 12.15 34.56 -21.92
N LEU A 228 11.15 33.69 -21.84
CA LEU A 228 10.72 33.03 -20.61
C LEU A 228 11.45 31.70 -20.49
N GLU A 229 12.34 31.60 -19.51
CA GLU A 229 12.98 30.34 -19.11
C GLU A 229 12.17 29.70 -17.98
N LEU A 230 11.66 28.49 -18.21
CA LEU A 230 10.97 27.71 -17.19
C LEU A 230 12.00 26.88 -16.42
N VAL A 231 12.06 27.10 -15.11
CA VAL A 231 13.09 26.47 -14.26
C VAL A 231 12.72 25.04 -13.84
N PRO A 232 11.47 24.74 -13.39
CA PRO A 232 11.07 23.37 -13.05
C PRO A 232 10.41 22.65 -14.24
N ALA A 233 10.76 21.37 -14.42
CA ALA A 233 10.17 20.50 -15.42
C ALA A 233 8.76 20.01 -15.01
N LEU A 234 8.00 19.53 -15.99
CA LEU A 234 6.67 18.95 -15.76
C LEU A 234 6.80 17.70 -14.87
N GLY A 235 6.06 17.66 -13.76
CA GLY A 235 6.15 16.62 -12.73
C GLY A 235 7.22 16.84 -11.65
N GLU A 236 8.02 17.90 -11.75
CA GLU A 236 9.03 18.25 -10.76
C GLU A 236 8.41 18.94 -9.53
N PHE A 237 8.91 18.61 -8.34
CA PHE A 237 8.51 19.24 -7.09
C PHE A 237 9.31 20.54 -6.87
N PHE A 238 8.62 21.61 -6.47
CA PHE A 238 9.25 22.87 -6.11
C PHE A 238 8.84 23.32 -4.69
N PRO A 239 9.77 23.81 -3.88
CA PRO A 239 9.45 24.42 -2.58
C PRO A 239 8.91 25.85 -2.72
N ALA A 240 8.17 26.33 -1.71
CA ALA A 240 7.75 27.73 -1.63
C ALA A 240 8.98 28.66 -1.70
N GLY A 241 8.90 29.71 -2.54
CA GLY A 241 10.00 30.63 -2.83
C GLY A 241 10.94 30.20 -3.96
N ALA A 242 10.78 28.98 -4.50
CA ALA A 242 11.55 28.51 -5.65
C ALA A 242 11.25 29.32 -6.92
N PRO A 243 12.24 29.52 -7.80
CA PRO A 243 12.03 30.13 -9.11
C PRO A 243 11.15 29.23 -9.99
N LEU A 244 10.08 29.78 -10.57
CA LEU A 244 9.20 29.10 -11.53
C LEU A 244 9.53 29.50 -12.97
N SER A 245 9.83 30.78 -13.18
CA SER A 245 10.27 31.27 -14.48
C SER A 245 11.14 32.51 -14.34
N ALA A 246 12.14 32.64 -15.20
CA ALA A 246 12.91 33.87 -15.39
C ALA A 246 12.54 34.51 -16.73
N CYS A 247 12.35 35.83 -16.77
CA CYS A 247 12.12 36.58 -18.01
C CYS A 247 13.40 37.37 -18.33
N THR A 248 14.13 36.97 -19.36
CA THR A 248 15.30 37.71 -19.85
C THR A 248 14.88 38.56 -21.05
N ALA A 249 15.14 39.87 -21.02
CA ALA A 249 14.77 40.75 -22.13
C ALA A 249 15.59 40.39 -23.39
N SER A 250 14.94 40.35 -24.55
CA SER A 250 15.60 39.97 -25.81
C SER A 250 16.74 40.93 -26.16
N ARG A 251 17.99 40.43 -26.21
CA ARG A 251 19.18 41.18 -26.67
C ARG A 251 19.16 41.57 -28.17
N LYS A 252 18.01 41.59 -28.85
CA LYS A 252 17.91 42.15 -30.22
C LYS A 252 17.94 43.68 -30.24
N ALA A 253 17.64 44.36 -29.14
CA ALA A 253 17.75 45.82 -29.04
C ALA A 253 19.20 46.33 -28.87
N TRP A 254 20.12 45.52 -28.32
CA TRP A 254 21.50 45.97 -28.04
C TRP A 254 22.40 46.07 -29.29
N ARG A 255 22.06 45.36 -30.37
CA ARG A 255 22.90 45.29 -31.59
C ARG A 255 22.55 46.29 -32.70
N ARG A 256 21.45 47.05 -32.56
CA ARG A 256 21.06 48.12 -33.52
C ARG A 256 21.39 49.54 -33.05
N MET A 257 21.82 49.74 -31.80
CA MET A 257 22.23 51.07 -31.28
C MET A 257 23.74 51.34 -31.32
N SER A 258 24.56 50.43 -31.83
CA SER A 258 26.02 50.60 -31.96
C SER A 258 26.53 50.80 -33.40
N CYS A 259 25.63 51.02 -34.37
CA CYS A 259 26.01 51.43 -35.73
C CYS A 259 25.06 52.50 -36.25
N THR A 260 25.17 53.70 -35.69
CA THR A 260 24.83 54.95 -36.37
C THR A 260 25.42 56.11 -35.57
N THR A 261 26.61 56.55 -35.97
CA THR A 261 26.95 57.98 -36.11
C THR A 261 28.12 58.08 -37.11
N PRO A 262 28.18 59.18 -37.90
CA PRO A 262 29.13 59.38 -39.00
C PRO A 262 30.60 59.39 -38.56
#